data_AF-A0A8H6GTG9-F1
#
_entry.id   AF-A0A8H6GTG9-F1
#
_cell.length_a   1.000
_cell.length_b   1.000
_cell.length_c   1.000
_cell.angle_alpha   90.00
_cell.angle_beta   90.00
_cell.angle_gamma   90.00
#
_symmetry.space_group_name_H-M   'P 1'
#
loop_
_entity.id
_entity.type
_entity.pdbx_description
1 polymer ?
#
loop_
_entity_poly.entity_id
_entity_poly.type
_entity_poly.pdbx_seq_one_letter_code
_entity_poly.pdbx_strand_id
1 'polypeptide(L)'
;MSKDIGMEVMASSNEVPGDSEKASALSENDHIPGKIAHHCGQASLSLYRESAIKLVKEGGAHGVKLEGGRDMACTIRAISKAGVPVIGHIGLTVQRDLDASKEADDGSEVLEDAKSVQDAGAVAVLVETMTPRAADSITKALKIPTIGIGSGP
;
A
#
# COMPACT_ATOMS: atom_id res chain seq x y z
N MET A 1 -4.46 16.45 -14.89
CA MET A 1 -4.36 14.99 -14.75
C MET A 1 -4.57 14.68 -13.28
N SER A 2 -5.61 13.91 -12.96
CA SER A 2 -5.95 13.53 -11.58
C SER A 2 -4.84 12.62 -11.06
N LYS A 3 -4.40 12.81 -9.81
CA LYS A 3 -3.51 11.85 -9.13
C LYS A 3 -4.40 10.73 -8.64
N ASP A 4 -4.32 9.56 -9.26
CA ASP A 4 -5.08 8.39 -8.84
C ASP A 4 -4.42 7.82 -7.57
N ILE A 5 -5.15 7.84 -6.46
CA ILE A 5 -4.70 7.23 -5.20
C ILE A 5 -5.29 5.81 -5.19
N GLY A 6 -4.46 4.82 -5.53
CA GLY A 6 -4.91 3.43 -5.71
C GLY A 6 -4.79 2.60 -4.44
N MET A 7 -5.83 1.84 -4.14
CA MET A 7 -5.78 0.72 -3.18
C MET A 7 -5.86 -0.56 -4.00
N GLU A 8 -4.85 -1.42 -3.89
CA GLU A 8 -4.79 -2.69 -4.62
C GLU A 8 -5.11 -3.87 -3.70
N VAL A 9 -5.56 -4.99 -4.26
CA VAL A 9 -5.92 -6.19 -3.49
C VAL A 9 -4.80 -7.21 -3.44
N MET A 10 -4.64 -7.87 -2.29
CA MET A 10 -3.83 -9.09 -2.20
C MET A 10 -4.71 -10.30 -2.51
N ALA A 11 -4.44 -10.99 -3.62
CA ALA A 11 -5.23 -12.13 -4.10
C ALA A 11 -5.12 -13.39 -3.21
N SER A 12 -6.07 -14.31 -3.34
CA SER A 12 -6.07 -15.63 -2.71
C SER A 12 -5.56 -16.73 -3.64
N SER A 13 -4.65 -17.58 -3.16
CA SER A 13 -4.11 -18.71 -3.95
C SER A 13 -4.93 -20.01 -3.83
N ASN A 14 -6.03 -20.01 -3.07
CA ASN A 14 -6.87 -21.19 -2.83
C ASN A 14 -8.29 -20.93 -3.34
N GLU A 15 -8.47 -20.98 -4.66
CA GLU A 15 -9.76 -20.71 -5.30
C GLU A 15 -10.41 -22.01 -5.80
N VAL A 16 -11.68 -22.19 -5.42
CA VAL A 16 -12.65 -23.03 -6.14
C VAL A 16 -13.09 -22.23 -7.39
N PRO A 17 -13.22 -22.83 -8.59
CA PRO A 17 -13.52 -22.08 -9.81
C PRO A 17 -14.88 -21.35 -9.67
N GLY A 18 -14.86 -20.03 -9.47
CA GLY A 18 -16.06 -19.20 -9.29
C GLY A 18 -15.87 -17.94 -8.42
N ASP A 19 -14.91 -17.92 -7.50
CA ASP A 19 -14.62 -16.74 -6.65
C ASP A 19 -13.64 -15.73 -7.30
N SER A 20 -12.80 -16.20 -8.23
CA SER A 20 -11.78 -15.40 -8.92
C SER A 20 -12.34 -14.27 -9.78
N GLU A 21 -13.53 -14.46 -10.35
CA GLU A 21 -14.22 -13.45 -11.16
C GLU A 21 -14.72 -12.27 -10.30
N LYS A 22 -15.04 -12.50 -9.01
CA LYS A 22 -15.49 -11.43 -8.08
C LYS A 22 -14.33 -10.60 -7.54
N ALA A 23 -13.19 -11.24 -7.26
CA ALA A 23 -11.97 -10.54 -6.84
C ALA A 23 -11.44 -9.64 -7.98
N SER A 24 -11.37 -10.18 -9.20
CA SER A 24 -10.94 -9.45 -10.39
C SER A 24 -11.83 -8.23 -10.67
N ALA A 25 -13.16 -8.39 -10.59
CA ALA A 25 -14.13 -7.32 -10.84
C ALA A 25 -14.02 -6.12 -9.89
N LEU A 26 -13.39 -6.29 -8.72
CA LEU A 26 -13.14 -5.23 -7.74
C LEU A 26 -11.67 -4.78 -7.70
N SER A 27 -10.77 -5.45 -8.43
CA SER A 27 -9.31 -5.28 -8.30
C SER A 27 -8.67 -4.21 -9.19
N GLU A 28 -9.34 -3.73 -10.24
CA GLU A 28 -8.72 -2.78 -11.18
C GLU A 28 -9.53 -1.49 -11.42
N ASN A 29 -10.74 -1.35 -10.86
CA ASN A 29 -11.61 -0.21 -11.22
C ASN A 29 -12.53 0.35 -10.11
N ASP A 30 -12.38 -0.06 -8.83
CA ASP A 30 -13.01 0.67 -7.72
C ASP A 30 -12.22 1.96 -7.43
N HIS A 31 -12.31 2.89 -8.39
CA HIS A 31 -11.72 4.22 -8.37
C HIS A 31 -12.31 5.02 -7.21
N ILE A 32 -11.53 5.20 -6.14
CA ILE A 32 -11.85 6.16 -5.09
C ILE A 32 -11.65 7.56 -5.70
N PRO A 33 -12.72 8.36 -5.91
CA PRO A 33 -12.60 9.59 -6.69
C PRO A 33 -11.57 10.54 -6.07
N GLY A 34 -10.63 10.96 -6.90
CA GLY A 34 -9.54 11.86 -6.55
C GLY A 34 -10.01 13.24 -6.12
N LYS A 35 -10.33 13.40 -4.83
CA LYS A 35 -10.10 14.65 -4.07
C LYS A 35 -10.32 14.46 -2.57
N ILE A 36 -9.67 13.48 -1.95
CA ILE A 36 -9.66 13.46 -0.50
C ILE A 36 -8.50 14.31 0.01
N ALA A 37 -8.79 15.59 0.24
CA ALA A 37 -7.82 16.65 0.51
C ALA A 37 -6.94 16.45 1.78
N HIS A 38 -7.15 15.39 2.56
CA HIS A 38 -6.25 14.95 3.62
C HIS A 38 -6.50 13.45 3.86
N HIS A 39 -5.47 12.60 3.72
CA HIS A 39 -5.59 11.16 4.01
C HIS A 39 -6.09 10.87 5.44
N CYS A 40 -5.83 11.78 6.39
CA CYS A 40 -6.31 11.69 7.78
C CYS A 40 -7.70 12.32 8.05
N GLY A 41 -8.40 12.83 7.04
CA GLY A 41 -9.75 13.37 7.20
C GLY A 41 -10.77 12.28 7.56
N GLN A 42 -11.76 12.60 8.40
CA GLN A 42 -12.69 11.56 8.88
C GLN A 42 -13.48 10.89 7.74
N ALA A 43 -13.92 11.68 6.75
CA ALA A 43 -14.60 11.17 5.55
C ALA A 43 -13.68 10.33 4.65
N SER A 44 -12.38 10.66 4.60
CA SER A 44 -11.35 9.84 3.92
C SER A 44 -11.25 8.48 4.57
N LEU A 45 -11.05 8.49 5.88
CA LEU A 45 -10.73 7.30 6.64
C LEU A 45 -11.90 6.31 6.62
N SER A 46 -13.15 6.82 6.69
CA SER A 46 -14.33 5.96 6.54
C SER A 46 -14.36 5.32 5.16
N LEU A 47 -14.17 6.09 4.08
CA LEU A 47 -14.23 5.60 2.71
C LEU A 47 -13.18 4.51 2.45
N TYR A 48 -11.90 4.80 2.72
CA TYR A 48 -10.81 3.82 2.53
C TYR A 48 -11.04 2.54 3.35
N ARG A 49 -11.46 2.68 4.60
CA ARG A 49 -11.72 1.53 5.48
C ARG A 49 -12.89 0.69 4.99
N GLU A 50 -13.99 1.31 4.59
CA GLU A 50 -15.17 0.61 4.09
C GLU A 50 -14.88 -0.11 2.78
N SER A 51 -14.18 0.55 1.86
CA SER A 51 -13.69 -0.08 0.63
C SER A 51 -12.79 -1.28 0.94
N ALA A 52 -11.82 -1.15 1.85
CA ALA A 52 -10.91 -2.25 2.21
C ALA A 52 -11.66 -3.44 2.81
N ILE A 53 -12.63 -3.18 3.71
CA ILE A 53 -13.50 -4.22 4.28
C ILE A 53 -14.30 -4.92 3.18
N LYS A 54 -14.85 -4.17 2.22
CA LYS A 54 -15.64 -4.71 1.11
C LYS A 54 -14.78 -5.61 0.21
N LEU A 55 -13.59 -5.15 -0.16
CA LEU A 55 -12.64 -5.93 -0.97
C LEU A 55 -12.29 -7.29 -0.33
N VAL A 56 -12.15 -7.32 0.99
CA VAL A 56 -11.89 -8.57 1.73
C VAL A 56 -13.15 -9.42 1.86
N LYS A 57 -14.26 -8.85 2.35
CA LYS A 57 -15.47 -9.62 2.70
C LYS A 57 -16.27 -10.07 1.49
N GLU A 58 -16.36 -9.23 0.47
CA GLU A 58 -17.17 -9.48 -0.73
C GLU A 58 -16.30 -9.84 -1.93
N GLY A 59 -15.09 -9.28 -2.01
CA GLY A 59 -14.14 -9.52 -3.09
C GLY A 59 -13.17 -10.67 -2.86
N GLY A 60 -13.16 -11.31 -1.70
CA GLY A 60 -12.27 -12.46 -1.43
C GLY A 60 -10.78 -12.13 -1.32
N ALA A 61 -10.41 -10.84 -1.26
CA ALA A 61 -9.03 -10.43 -1.04
C ALA A 61 -8.56 -10.82 0.38
N HIS A 62 -7.28 -11.14 0.53
CA HIS A 62 -6.67 -11.39 1.85
C HIS A 62 -6.24 -10.12 2.58
N GLY A 63 -6.20 -9.00 1.88
CA GLY A 63 -5.75 -7.71 2.39
C GLY A 63 -5.64 -6.69 1.26
N VAL A 64 -5.10 -5.52 1.57
CA VAL A 64 -4.92 -4.42 0.61
C VAL A 64 -3.50 -3.85 0.60
N LYS A 65 -3.03 -3.35 -0.54
CA LYS A 65 -1.81 -2.54 -0.66
C LYS A 65 -2.17 -1.06 -0.76
N LEU A 66 -1.44 -0.21 -0.06
CA LEU A 66 -1.54 1.24 -0.15
C LEU A 66 -0.19 1.88 -0.44
N GLU A 67 -0.16 2.83 -1.38
CA GLU A 67 1.04 3.57 -1.74
C GLU A 67 1.19 4.85 -0.91
N GLY A 68 2.27 4.92 -0.15
CA GLY A 68 2.61 6.09 0.64
C GLY A 68 3.28 5.82 1.96
N GLY A 69 3.92 6.88 2.44
CA GLY A 69 4.67 6.90 3.68
C GLY A 69 3.87 7.46 4.84
N ARG A 70 4.47 8.44 5.54
CA ARG A 70 3.84 9.15 6.68
C ARG A 70 2.46 9.71 6.37
N ASP A 71 2.27 10.20 5.15
CA ASP A 71 1.02 10.79 4.71
C ASP A 71 -0.13 9.77 4.64
N MET A 72 0.17 8.48 4.49
CA MET A 72 -0.81 7.40 4.51
C MET A 72 -1.00 6.71 5.85
N ALA A 73 -0.18 7.04 6.85
CA ALA A 73 -0.17 6.36 8.14
C ALA A 73 -1.54 6.36 8.86
N CYS A 74 -2.32 7.43 8.75
CA CYS A 74 -3.67 7.47 9.34
C CYS A 74 -4.63 6.46 8.70
N THR A 75 -4.60 6.34 7.38
CA THR A 75 -5.46 5.43 6.62
C THR A 75 -5.07 3.99 6.86
N ILE A 76 -3.77 3.68 6.80
CA ILE A 76 -3.24 2.36 7.12
C ILE A 76 -3.71 1.98 8.53
N ARG A 77 -3.58 2.88 9.51
CA ARG A 77 -4.04 2.65 10.88
C ARG A 77 -5.55 2.40 10.96
N ALA A 78 -6.37 3.14 10.21
CA ALA A 78 -7.82 2.96 10.20
C ALA A 78 -8.23 1.61 9.62
N ILE A 79 -7.57 1.16 8.54
CA ILE A 79 -7.82 -0.13 7.88
C ILE A 79 -7.31 -1.29 8.77
N SER A 80 -6.07 -1.22 9.25
CA SER A 80 -5.48 -2.25 10.11
C SER A 80 -6.28 -2.45 11.40
N LYS A 81 -6.78 -1.36 12.02
CA LYS A 81 -7.67 -1.45 13.20
C LYS A 81 -9.02 -2.11 12.90
N ALA A 82 -9.45 -2.13 11.64
CA ALA A 82 -10.65 -2.85 11.22
C ALA A 82 -10.39 -4.34 10.96
N GLY A 83 -9.16 -4.81 11.16
CA GLY A 83 -8.77 -6.21 10.99
C GLY A 83 -8.42 -6.58 9.55
N VAL A 84 -8.25 -5.61 8.65
CA VAL A 84 -7.82 -5.86 7.27
C VAL A 84 -6.29 -5.73 7.19
N PRO A 85 -5.56 -6.77 6.74
CA PRO A 85 -4.11 -6.69 6.53
C PRO A 85 -3.75 -5.65 5.47
N VAL A 86 -2.71 -4.86 5.74
CA VAL A 86 -2.22 -3.81 4.81
C VAL A 86 -0.74 -4.02 4.48
N ILE A 87 -0.40 -4.07 3.20
CA ILE A 87 0.98 -3.86 2.75
C ILE A 87 1.14 -2.38 2.42
N GLY A 88 2.10 -1.72 3.05
CA GLY A 88 2.48 -0.37 2.62
C GLY A 88 3.48 -0.44 1.47
N HIS A 89 3.44 0.52 0.56
CA HIS A 89 4.39 0.63 -0.55
C HIS A 89 5.10 1.99 -0.46
N ILE A 90 6.43 1.95 -0.33
CA ILE A 90 7.34 3.11 -0.23
C ILE A 90 8.43 3.06 -1.31
N GLY A 91 9.13 4.18 -1.49
CA GLY A 91 10.14 4.35 -2.54
C GLY A 91 9.54 5.05 -3.76
N LEU A 92 10.04 4.74 -4.96
CA LEU A 92 9.46 5.25 -6.19
C LEU A 92 8.16 4.51 -6.50
N THR A 93 7.03 5.09 -6.11
CA THR A 93 5.73 4.48 -6.36
C THR A 93 5.15 5.00 -7.68
N VAL A 94 4.87 4.11 -8.64
CA VAL A 94 4.38 4.47 -10.00
C VAL A 94 3.09 5.32 -9.95
N GLN A 95 2.24 5.19 -8.92
CA GLN A 95 1.03 6.02 -8.81
C GLN A 95 1.33 7.46 -8.34
N ARG A 96 2.43 7.69 -7.61
CA ARG A 96 2.84 9.04 -7.18
C ARG A 96 3.79 9.71 -8.18
N ASP A 97 4.61 8.91 -8.86
CA ASP A 97 5.62 9.34 -9.80
C ASP A 97 5.40 8.66 -11.16
N LEU A 98 4.80 9.40 -12.10
CA LEU A 98 4.58 8.94 -13.49
C LEU A 98 5.88 8.76 -14.29
N ASP A 99 7.01 9.16 -13.70
CA ASP A 99 8.33 9.05 -14.30
C ASP A 99 9.14 7.93 -13.63
N ALA A 100 8.95 6.71 -14.15
CA ALA A 100 9.70 5.53 -13.75
C ALA A 100 11.19 5.59 -14.14
N SER A 101 11.65 6.67 -14.81
CA SER A 101 13.07 6.86 -15.16
C SER A 101 13.90 7.53 -14.06
N LYS A 102 13.27 7.89 -12.93
CA LYS A 102 13.97 8.48 -11.78
C LYS A 102 15.00 7.52 -11.20
N GLU A 103 16.15 8.09 -10.85
CA GLU A 103 17.26 7.38 -10.21
C GLU A 103 16.89 6.94 -8.79
N ALA A 104 17.53 5.87 -8.33
CA ALA A 104 17.26 5.27 -7.03
C ALA A 104 17.63 6.21 -5.86
N ASP A 105 16.72 6.34 -4.88
CA ASP A 105 16.85 7.21 -3.71
C ASP A 105 17.86 6.64 -2.67
N ASP A 106 18.58 7.52 -1.97
CA ASP A 106 19.57 7.20 -0.95
C ASP A 106 18.98 7.03 0.47
N GLY A 107 17.72 7.42 0.69
CA GLY A 107 16.78 6.72 1.55
C GLY A 107 16.53 7.28 2.94
N SER A 108 16.92 8.51 3.28
CA SER A 108 16.63 9.06 4.62
C SER A 108 15.14 9.31 4.86
N GLU A 109 14.44 9.94 3.91
CA GLU A 109 13.00 10.21 4.04
C GLU A 109 12.17 8.92 3.91
N VAL A 110 12.57 8.06 2.97
CA VAL A 110 11.93 6.76 2.72
C VAL A 110 12.01 5.86 3.96
N LEU A 111 13.10 5.90 4.73
CA LEU A 111 13.21 5.17 5.99
C LEU A 111 12.21 5.66 7.06
N GLU A 112 11.98 6.97 7.17
CA GLU A 112 10.99 7.53 8.09
C GLU A 112 9.56 7.16 7.68
N ASP A 113 9.30 7.14 6.38
CA ASP A 113 8.05 6.69 5.80
C ASP A 113 7.81 5.21 6.07
N ALA A 114 8.81 4.36 5.86
CA ALA A 114 8.75 2.92 6.15
C ALA A 114 8.39 2.64 7.62
N LYS A 115 9.04 3.35 8.55
CA LYS A 115 8.75 3.24 9.99
C LYS A 115 7.32 3.68 10.31
N SER A 116 6.88 4.78 9.71
CA SER A 116 5.54 5.32 9.95
C SER A 116 4.43 4.39 9.43
N VAL A 117 4.67 3.74 8.30
CA VAL A 117 3.81 2.69 7.73
C VAL A 117 3.75 1.47 8.65
N GLN A 118 4.90 0.99 9.15
CA GLN A 118 4.93 -0.09 10.13
C GLN A 118 4.17 0.28 11.41
N ASP A 119 4.45 1.46 11.98
CA ASP A 119 3.84 1.92 13.23
C ASP A 119 2.32 2.18 13.07
N ALA A 120 1.86 2.40 11.84
CA ALA A 120 0.44 2.45 11.49
C ALA A 120 -0.24 1.08 11.54
N GLY A 121 0.51 -0.01 11.41
CA GLY A 121 0.01 -1.39 11.47
C GLY A 121 0.01 -2.11 10.13
N ALA A 122 0.88 -1.72 9.20
CA ALA A 122 1.16 -2.54 8.03
C ALA A 122 1.76 -3.90 8.44
N VAL A 123 1.44 -4.94 7.69
CA VAL A 123 1.92 -6.32 7.95
C VAL A 123 3.21 -6.64 7.19
N ALA A 124 3.48 -5.92 6.11
CA ALA A 124 4.75 -5.92 5.38
C ALA A 124 4.87 -4.60 4.60
N VAL A 125 6.08 -4.33 4.07
CA VAL A 125 6.38 -3.12 3.30
C VAL A 125 7.03 -3.49 1.97
N LEU A 126 6.44 -3.03 0.87
CA LEU A 126 7.07 -3.07 -0.45
C LEU A 126 8.00 -1.87 -0.58
N VAL A 127 9.25 -2.13 -0.98
CA VAL A 127 10.32 -1.14 -1.18
C VAL A 127 10.69 -1.15 -2.66
N GLU A 128 10.35 -0.09 -3.38
CA GLU A 128 10.56 0.01 -4.84
C GLU A 128 11.63 1.02 -5.24
N THR A 129 12.51 0.61 -6.17
CA THR A 129 13.54 1.44 -6.81
C THR A 129 14.42 2.22 -5.81
N MET A 130 14.96 1.49 -4.82
CA MET A 130 15.93 2.02 -3.86
C MET A 130 17.35 1.54 -4.16
N THR A 131 18.37 2.29 -3.74
CA THR A 131 19.74 1.77 -3.79
C THR A 131 19.84 0.53 -2.87
N PRO A 132 20.66 -0.49 -3.20
CA PRO A 132 20.78 -1.69 -2.34
C PRO A 132 21.16 -1.37 -0.89
N ARG A 133 21.99 -0.34 -0.68
CA ARG A 133 22.36 0.14 0.65
C ARG A 133 21.16 0.72 1.41
N ALA A 134 20.32 1.51 0.74
CA ALA A 134 19.13 2.09 1.35
C ALA A 134 18.07 1.00 1.67
N ALA A 135 17.83 0.09 0.73
CA ALA A 135 16.91 -1.03 0.91
C ALA A 135 17.32 -1.96 2.06
N ASP A 136 18.60 -2.28 2.18
CA ASP A 136 19.17 -3.04 3.31
C ASP A 136 18.99 -2.28 4.64
N SER A 137 19.23 -0.98 4.65
CA SER A 137 19.04 -0.13 5.84
C SER A 137 17.57 -0.10 6.29
N ILE A 138 16.63 -0.02 5.35
CA ILE A 138 15.19 -0.08 5.62
C ILE A 138 14.80 -1.46 6.17
N THR A 139 15.22 -2.53 5.49
CA THR A 139 14.94 -3.91 5.89
C THR A 139 15.44 -4.21 7.30
N LYS A 140 16.64 -3.74 7.67
CA LYS A 140 17.20 -3.90 9.02
C LYS A 140 16.49 -3.07 10.09
N ALA A 141 15.88 -1.95 9.71
CA ALA A 141 15.20 -1.06 10.65
C ALA A 141 13.77 -1.50 10.97
N LEU A 142 13.12 -2.25 10.07
CA LEU A 142 11.76 -2.74 10.26
C LEU A 142 11.74 -4.08 11.01
N LYS A 143 10.65 -4.31 11.72
CA LYS A 143 10.27 -5.56 12.40
C LYS A 143 9.33 -6.41 11.56
N ILE A 144 8.73 -5.83 10.52
CA ILE A 144 7.88 -6.51 9.56
C ILE A 144 8.66 -6.84 8.28
N PRO A 145 8.27 -7.88 7.53
CA PRO A 145 8.95 -8.24 6.28
C PRO A 145 8.96 -7.10 5.26
N THR A 146 10.04 -7.02 4.50
CA THR A 146 10.16 -6.15 3.32
C THR A 146 10.08 -6.98 2.03
N ILE A 147 9.52 -6.38 0.98
CA ILE A 147 9.45 -6.95 -0.37
C ILE A 147 10.15 -5.96 -1.30
N GLY A 148 11.31 -6.33 -1.84
CA GLY A 148 12.09 -5.47 -2.74
C GLY A 148 11.65 -5.63 -4.20
N ILE A 149 11.45 -4.51 -4.90
CA ILE A 149 11.32 -4.44 -6.36
C ILE A 149 12.32 -3.41 -6.88
N GLY A 150 13.20 -3.81 -7.81
CA GLY A 150 14.26 -2.92 -8.30
C GLY A 150 15.21 -2.38 -7.23
N SER A 151 15.28 -3.02 -6.06
CA SER A 151 15.94 -2.49 -4.84
C SER A 151 17.15 -3.32 -4.38
N GLY A 152 17.71 -4.13 -5.27
CA GLY A 152 18.75 -5.11 -4.94
C GLY A 152 18.21 -6.45 -4.42
N PRO A 153 19.09 -7.45 -4.23
CA PRO A 153 18.74 -8.77 -3.71
C PRO A 153 18.43 -8.77 -2.21
#